data_AF-A0A1F8WX31-F1
#
_entry.id   AF-A0A1F8WX31-F1
#
_cell.length_a   1.000
_cell.length_b   1.000
_cell.length_c   1.000
_cell.angle_alpha   90.00
_cell.angle_beta   90.00
_cell.angle_gamma   90.00
#
_symmetry.space_group_name_H-M   'P 1'
#
loop_
_entity.id
_entity.type
_entity.pdbx_description
1 polymer ?
#
loop_
_entity_poly.entity_id
_entity_poly.type
_entity_poly.pdbx_seq_one_letter_code
_entity_poly.pdbx_strand_id
1 'polypeptide(L)'
;MRYRNLTLILIALLAILRAAYIAWGPFDISPDEAHYWEWSRRLDLSYYSKGPAVAYTIALFTKIFGANDFGIRIGALLFSAAGSYVIYLIGRDLFESEKVGFYSALIANVSPLFSIGAILMTTDVMLIFFWASAVYCVHLGATRRRAGWWYLAGVLIGLGFLSKYIMVLLYPSLFLYFLVSRRDRFWLARPEPYFAGMLSLAAATPVILWNILNGQVTIKHTMGQAHVGEGALAIGGLFEFLASQAGLITPIIFIGLIYGAWVALSRGFAEKRDDLLLAFFASAPLFAFFLLKSLHAKVQANWAVASFVTAFPAAVWAVERLSSRQHPPARRITKGIAAFGIALGALVSFVAYFPWLLEPVKKDIMDGPPYNRVIGWSELGQKVSLIKKQMESSGEVFVMGDTYQLTSELALYVEGNPVAYNVNTGKRRMNQYDLWPGPEEHIGKDAVYVKSGIAELDGGIKAAFRECFSETLETHWKDRHFKTFTAFRCYGFKGLNSKEIMNY
;
A
#
# COMPACT_ATOMS: atom_id res chain seq x y z
N MET A 1 -30.70 4.49 -16.77
CA MET A 1 -29.26 4.49 -17.16
C MET A 1 -28.71 3.07 -17.08
N ARG A 2 -27.86 2.64 -18.03
CA ARG A 2 -27.17 1.33 -17.94
C ARG A 2 -26.13 1.37 -16.81
N TYR A 3 -25.95 0.28 -16.07
CA TYR A 3 -25.02 0.20 -14.93
C TYR A 3 -23.57 0.45 -15.33
N ARG A 4 -23.21 0.15 -16.59
CA ARG A 4 -21.94 0.58 -17.18
C ARG A 4 -21.72 2.10 -17.08
N ASN A 5 -22.70 2.91 -17.47
CA ASN A 5 -22.57 4.36 -17.46
C ASN A 5 -22.50 4.89 -16.02
N LEU A 6 -23.29 4.31 -15.11
CA LEU A 6 -23.20 4.63 -13.68
C LEU A 6 -21.82 4.33 -13.10
N THR A 7 -21.18 3.23 -13.53
CA THR A 7 -19.81 2.89 -13.13
C THR A 7 -18.81 3.93 -13.61
N LEU A 8 -18.90 4.33 -14.88
CA LEU A 8 -18.00 5.35 -15.43
C LEU A 8 -18.18 6.70 -14.74
N ILE A 9 -19.44 7.10 -14.47
CA ILE A 9 -19.75 8.32 -13.73
C ILE A 9 -19.19 8.25 -12.30
N LEU A 10 -19.38 7.12 -11.59
CA LEU A 10 -18.83 6.91 -10.25
C LEU A 10 -17.31 7.05 -10.25
N ILE A 11 -16.62 6.36 -11.15
CA ILE A 11 -15.15 6.40 -11.24
C ILE A 11 -14.66 7.81 -11.58
N ALA A 12 -15.30 8.48 -12.55
CA ALA A 12 -14.93 9.85 -12.93
C ALA A 12 -15.15 10.83 -11.78
N LEU A 13 -16.30 10.77 -11.10
CA LEU A 13 -16.60 11.63 -9.96
C LEU A 13 -15.60 11.41 -8.82
N LEU A 14 -15.32 10.16 -8.46
CA LEU A 14 -14.34 9.84 -7.43
C LEU A 14 -12.92 10.26 -7.83
N ALA A 15 -12.55 10.12 -9.10
CA ALA A 15 -11.25 10.57 -9.59
C ALA A 15 -11.11 12.09 -9.47
N ILE A 16 -12.15 12.85 -9.84
CA ILE A 16 -12.15 14.32 -9.69
C ILE A 16 -12.05 14.72 -8.21
N LEU A 17 -12.89 14.13 -7.35
CA LEU A 17 -12.89 14.46 -5.92
C LEU A 17 -11.56 14.11 -5.24
N ARG A 18 -10.98 12.96 -5.56
CA ARG A 18 -9.68 12.53 -5.03
C ARG A 18 -8.53 13.35 -5.59
N ALA A 19 -8.56 13.74 -6.87
CA ALA A 19 -7.57 14.64 -7.44
C ALA A 19 -7.60 16.01 -6.73
N ALA A 20 -8.81 16.55 -6.49
CA ALA A 20 -8.98 17.77 -5.71
C ALA A 20 -8.46 17.61 -4.28
N TYR A 21 -8.75 16.48 -3.62
CA TYR A 21 -8.25 16.20 -2.28
C TYR A 21 -6.72 16.04 -2.24
N ILE A 22 -6.11 15.43 -3.25
CA ILE A 22 -4.65 15.32 -3.33
C ILE A 22 -4.01 16.70 -3.52
N ALA A 23 -4.63 17.57 -4.32
CA ALA A 23 -4.09 18.90 -4.64
C ALA A 23 -4.25 19.92 -3.50
N TRP A 24 -5.34 19.84 -2.74
CA TRP A 24 -5.72 20.84 -1.73
C TRP A 24 -6.07 20.25 -0.36
N GLY A 25 -5.80 18.97 -0.16
CA GLY A 25 -5.99 18.30 1.12
C GLY A 25 -5.00 18.79 2.16
N PRO A 26 -5.31 18.63 3.46
CA PRO A 26 -4.51 19.22 4.52
C PRO A 26 -3.40 18.28 5.03
N PHE A 27 -3.18 17.14 4.36
CA PHE A 27 -2.27 16.09 4.81
C PHE A 27 -1.02 16.01 3.94
N ASP A 28 0.12 16.16 4.62
CA ASP A 28 1.45 15.96 4.07
C ASP A 28 1.62 14.53 3.51
N ILE A 29 2.67 14.35 2.73
CA ILE A 29 3.16 13.05 2.31
C ILE A 29 3.48 12.20 3.55
N SER A 30 3.12 10.93 3.51
CA SER A 30 3.46 10.01 4.59
C SER A 30 4.92 9.55 4.49
N PRO A 31 5.55 9.12 5.59
CA PRO A 31 6.96 8.70 5.54
C PRO A 31 7.23 7.52 4.62
N ASP A 32 6.23 6.66 4.39
CA ASP A 32 6.36 5.56 3.44
C ASP A 32 6.37 6.10 1.99
N GLU A 33 5.51 7.07 1.67
CA GLU A 33 5.48 7.75 0.36
C GLU A 33 6.74 8.59 0.12
N ALA A 34 7.21 9.34 1.12
CA ALA A 34 8.45 10.10 1.05
C ALA A 34 9.65 9.17 0.80
N HIS A 35 9.67 7.99 1.43
CA HIS A 35 10.70 6.99 1.19
C HIS A 35 10.67 6.42 -0.23
N TYR A 36 9.47 6.14 -0.77
CA TYR A 36 9.33 5.72 -2.17
C TYR A 36 9.66 6.84 -3.16
N TRP A 37 9.47 8.10 -2.77
CA TRP A 37 9.93 9.24 -3.56
C TRP A 37 11.47 9.35 -3.56
N GLU A 38 12.15 9.11 -2.44
CA GLU A 38 13.62 9.01 -2.41
C GLU A 38 14.14 7.88 -3.31
N TRP A 39 13.41 6.76 -3.41
CA TRP A 39 13.71 5.70 -4.38
C TRP A 39 13.54 6.20 -5.82
N SER A 40 12.49 6.99 -6.09
CA SER A 40 12.21 7.54 -7.42
C SER A 40 13.32 8.47 -7.95
N ARG A 41 14.10 9.07 -7.04
CA ARG A 41 15.28 9.89 -7.38
C ARG A 41 16.52 9.06 -7.73
N ARG A 42 16.55 7.80 -7.30
CA ARG A 42 17.66 6.85 -7.48
C ARG A 42 17.10 5.56 -8.05
N LEU A 43 16.70 5.62 -9.32
CA LEU A 43 16.07 4.48 -9.99
C LEU A 43 17.02 3.29 -10.04
N ASP A 44 16.55 2.17 -9.54
CA ASP A 44 17.29 0.91 -9.51
C ASP A 44 16.35 -0.25 -9.91
N LEU A 45 16.91 -1.43 -10.16
CA LEU A 45 16.18 -2.63 -10.57
C LEU A 45 15.26 -3.17 -9.46
N SER A 46 15.55 -2.86 -8.19
CA SER A 46 14.72 -3.15 -7.02
C SER A 46 15.19 -2.34 -5.82
N TYR A 47 14.52 -2.54 -4.68
CA TYR A 47 14.86 -1.90 -3.42
C TYR A 47 14.81 -2.90 -2.26
N TYR A 48 15.39 -2.51 -1.14
CA TYR A 48 15.61 -3.35 0.03
C TYR A 48 14.35 -4.08 0.51
N SER A 49 13.18 -3.43 0.49
CA SER A 49 11.95 -4.00 1.05
C SER A 49 10.84 -4.33 0.04
N LYS A 50 10.88 -3.76 -1.18
CA LYS A 50 9.83 -3.88 -2.20
C LYS A 50 10.44 -3.82 -3.60
N GLY A 51 9.64 -4.20 -4.61
CA GLY A 51 10.02 -4.05 -6.01
C GLY A 51 9.97 -2.58 -6.48
N PRO A 52 10.45 -2.31 -7.70
CA PRO A 52 10.70 -0.94 -8.15
C PRO A 52 9.48 -0.19 -8.68
N ALA A 53 8.33 -0.85 -8.87
CA ALA A 53 7.23 -0.28 -9.64
C ALA A 53 6.65 1.01 -9.02
N VAL A 54 6.63 1.11 -7.68
CA VAL A 54 6.21 2.31 -6.97
C VAL A 54 7.15 3.49 -7.27
N ALA A 55 8.46 3.26 -7.23
CA ALA A 55 9.47 4.29 -7.51
C ALA A 55 9.41 4.76 -8.97
N TYR A 56 9.25 3.82 -9.92
CA TYR A 56 9.13 4.15 -11.34
C TYR A 56 7.87 4.99 -11.62
N THR A 57 6.77 4.65 -10.95
CA THR A 57 5.51 5.40 -11.07
C THR A 57 5.67 6.81 -10.52
N ILE A 58 6.25 6.96 -9.32
CA ILE A 58 6.50 8.28 -8.72
C ILE A 58 7.46 9.11 -9.59
N ALA A 59 8.54 8.51 -10.11
CA ALA A 59 9.50 9.20 -10.97
C ALA A 59 8.84 9.73 -12.26
N LEU A 60 7.98 8.93 -12.88
CA LEU A 60 7.23 9.33 -14.07
C LEU A 60 6.36 10.55 -13.80
N PHE A 61 5.58 10.52 -12.71
CA PHE A 61 4.60 11.57 -12.46
C PHE A 61 5.18 12.82 -11.81
N THR A 62 6.23 12.70 -11.00
CA THR A 62 6.96 13.86 -10.49
C THR A 62 7.75 14.57 -11.59
N LYS A 63 8.18 13.87 -12.65
CA LYS A 63 8.73 14.49 -13.85
C LYS A 63 7.69 15.33 -14.62
N ILE A 64 6.41 14.96 -14.57
CA ILE A 64 5.33 15.64 -15.30
C ILE A 64 4.71 16.76 -14.47
N PHE A 65 4.46 16.53 -13.17
CA PHE A 65 3.70 17.43 -12.30
C PHE A 65 4.53 18.08 -11.18
N GLY A 66 5.82 17.77 -11.09
CA GLY A 66 6.73 18.23 -10.04
C GLY A 66 6.79 17.31 -8.81
N ALA A 67 7.83 17.47 -7.99
CA ALA A 67 8.02 16.77 -6.73
C ALA A 67 7.16 17.41 -5.62
N ASN A 68 5.84 17.24 -5.72
CA ASN A 68 4.85 17.70 -4.75
C ASN A 68 3.82 16.59 -4.49
N ASP A 69 2.90 16.84 -3.57
CA ASP A 69 1.85 15.90 -3.16
C ASP A 69 1.08 15.33 -4.36
N PHE A 70 0.74 16.16 -5.35
CA PHE A 70 0.03 15.74 -6.55
C PHE A 70 0.88 14.84 -7.44
N GLY A 71 2.12 15.23 -7.76
CA GLY A 71 3.02 14.43 -8.58
C GLY A 71 3.36 13.08 -7.96
N ILE A 72 3.44 13.00 -6.63
CA ILE A 72 3.69 11.74 -5.91
C ILE A 72 2.44 10.85 -5.90
N ARG A 73 1.24 11.41 -5.67
CA ARG A 73 0.00 10.64 -5.42
C ARG A 73 -0.85 10.34 -6.65
N ILE A 74 -0.66 11.03 -7.78
CA ILE A 74 -1.50 10.85 -8.98
C ILE A 74 -1.46 9.40 -9.52
N GLY A 75 -0.35 8.68 -9.34
CA GLY A 75 -0.27 7.26 -9.67
C GLY A 75 -1.32 6.42 -8.93
N ALA A 76 -1.52 6.68 -7.63
CA ALA A 76 -2.51 5.97 -6.83
C ALA A 76 -3.93 6.19 -7.36
N LEU A 77 -4.26 7.43 -7.74
CA LEU A 77 -5.55 7.77 -8.35
C LEU A 77 -5.81 6.94 -9.61
N LEU A 78 -4.85 6.90 -10.52
CA LEU A 78 -4.98 6.23 -11.81
C LEU A 78 -5.10 4.71 -11.66
N PHE A 79 -4.24 4.10 -10.85
CA PHE A 79 -4.31 2.66 -10.57
C PHE A 79 -5.59 2.29 -9.83
N SER A 80 -6.09 3.13 -8.93
CA SER A 80 -7.37 2.90 -8.23
C SER A 80 -8.57 3.00 -9.17
N ALA A 81 -8.59 4.01 -10.06
CA ALA A 81 -9.64 4.16 -11.05
C ALA A 81 -9.67 2.97 -12.03
N ALA A 82 -8.49 2.57 -12.53
CA ALA A 82 -8.35 1.41 -13.40
C ALA A 82 -8.75 0.12 -12.67
N GLY A 83 -8.27 -0.10 -11.45
CA GLY A 83 -8.61 -1.26 -10.62
C GLY A 83 -10.10 -1.36 -10.33
N SER A 84 -10.75 -0.23 -10.05
CA SER A 84 -12.20 -0.15 -9.86
C SER A 84 -12.97 -0.56 -11.12
N TYR A 85 -12.50 -0.14 -12.29
CA TYR A 85 -13.08 -0.56 -13.56
C TYR A 85 -12.89 -2.05 -13.81
N VAL A 86 -11.72 -2.62 -13.51
CA VAL A 86 -11.48 -4.06 -13.63
C VAL A 86 -12.35 -4.85 -12.65
N ILE A 87 -12.55 -4.40 -11.42
CA ILE A 87 -13.50 -5.02 -10.47
C ILE A 87 -14.92 -5.02 -11.04
N TYR A 88 -15.35 -3.93 -11.68
CA TYR A 88 -16.60 -3.89 -12.43
C TYR A 88 -16.65 -4.95 -13.54
N LEU A 89 -15.58 -5.06 -14.35
CA LEU A 89 -15.50 -6.05 -15.43
C LEU A 89 -15.55 -7.49 -14.91
N ILE A 90 -14.85 -7.79 -13.81
CA ILE A 90 -14.92 -9.10 -13.15
C ILE A 90 -16.36 -9.39 -12.72
N GLY A 91 -17.01 -8.46 -12.00
CA GLY A 91 -18.38 -8.65 -11.56
C GLY A 91 -19.38 -8.77 -12.71
N ARG A 92 -19.16 -8.05 -13.81
CA ARG A 92 -20.00 -8.12 -15.01
C ARG A 92 -19.83 -9.44 -15.74
N ASP A 93 -18.61 -9.89 -15.96
CA ASP A 93 -18.32 -11.01 -16.87
C ASP A 93 -18.34 -12.37 -16.17
N LEU A 94 -17.88 -12.47 -14.91
CA LEU A 94 -17.99 -13.74 -14.15
C LEU A 94 -19.46 -14.07 -13.82
N PHE A 95 -20.27 -13.05 -13.51
CA PHE A 95 -21.64 -13.22 -13.05
C PHE A 95 -22.70 -12.77 -14.06
N GLU A 96 -22.29 -12.42 -15.28
CA GLU A 96 -23.14 -11.99 -16.40
C GLU A 96 -24.14 -10.89 -16.01
N SER A 97 -23.69 -9.94 -15.17
CA SER A 97 -24.55 -8.93 -14.57
C SER A 97 -23.84 -7.60 -14.40
N GLU A 98 -24.19 -6.59 -15.22
CA GLU A 98 -23.67 -5.23 -15.04
C GLU A 98 -24.01 -4.66 -13.66
N LYS A 99 -25.12 -5.10 -13.07
CA LYS A 99 -25.51 -4.71 -11.71
C LYS A 99 -24.50 -5.22 -10.69
N VAL A 100 -24.12 -6.50 -10.78
CA VAL A 100 -23.09 -7.07 -9.89
C VAL A 100 -21.77 -6.32 -10.07
N GLY A 101 -21.35 -6.08 -11.32
CA GLY A 101 -20.18 -5.26 -11.61
C GLY A 101 -20.23 -3.87 -10.96
N PHE A 102 -21.32 -3.12 -11.14
CA PHE A 102 -21.45 -1.77 -10.60
C PHE A 102 -21.37 -1.75 -9.07
N TYR A 103 -22.16 -2.58 -8.40
CA TYR A 103 -22.16 -2.62 -6.94
C TYR A 103 -20.83 -3.13 -6.39
N SER A 104 -20.09 -3.97 -7.11
CA SER A 104 -18.74 -4.41 -6.71
C SER A 104 -17.74 -3.26 -6.70
N ALA A 105 -17.72 -2.45 -7.77
CA ALA A 105 -16.89 -1.25 -7.84
C ALA A 105 -17.32 -0.21 -6.79
N LEU A 106 -18.62 -0.09 -6.53
CA LEU A 106 -19.15 0.80 -5.50
C LEU A 106 -18.70 0.38 -4.10
N ILE A 107 -18.94 -0.88 -3.69
CA ILE A 107 -18.56 -1.34 -2.34
C ILE A 107 -17.04 -1.28 -2.15
N ALA A 108 -16.25 -1.58 -3.18
CA ALA A 108 -14.81 -1.39 -3.12
C ALA A 108 -14.47 0.08 -2.83
N ASN A 109 -15.04 1.05 -3.55
CA ASN A 109 -14.69 2.46 -3.38
C ASN A 109 -15.22 3.11 -2.10
N VAL A 110 -16.27 2.56 -1.48
CA VAL A 110 -16.77 3.04 -0.18
C VAL A 110 -16.16 2.30 1.01
N SER A 111 -15.36 1.26 0.80
CA SER A 111 -14.57 0.65 1.87
C SER A 111 -13.35 1.54 2.20
N PRO A 112 -13.14 1.92 3.47
CA PRO A 112 -12.04 2.81 3.88
C PRO A 112 -10.66 2.39 3.36
N LEU A 113 -10.36 1.08 3.36
CA LEU A 113 -9.11 0.53 2.84
C LEU A 113 -8.79 0.94 1.40
N PHE A 114 -9.78 0.79 0.52
CA PHE A 114 -9.65 1.11 -0.91
C PHE A 114 -9.82 2.60 -1.15
N SER A 115 -10.67 3.27 -0.37
CA SER A 115 -10.92 4.70 -0.53
C SER A 115 -9.72 5.54 -0.13
N ILE A 116 -9.11 5.27 1.02
CA ILE A 116 -7.88 5.94 1.47
C ILE A 116 -6.68 5.45 0.65
N GLY A 117 -6.61 4.15 0.33
CA GLY A 117 -5.57 3.61 -0.54
C GLY A 117 -5.56 4.21 -1.96
N ALA A 118 -6.66 4.84 -2.39
CA ALA A 118 -6.75 5.52 -3.69
C ALA A 118 -6.04 6.88 -3.73
N ILE A 119 -5.68 7.44 -2.58
CA ILE A 119 -5.00 8.76 -2.48
C ILE A 119 -3.60 8.67 -1.88
N LEU A 120 -3.17 7.47 -1.45
CA LEU A 120 -1.82 7.24 -0.92
C LEU A 120 -1.02 6.38 -1.90
N MET A 121 0.13 6.89 -2.36
CA MET A 121 1.00 6.16 -3.29
C MET A 121 1.82 5.10 -2.57
N THR A 122 1.17 3.97 -2.32
CA THR A 122 1.78 2.76 -1.75
C THR A 122 1.82 1.63 -2.78
N THR A 123 2.53 0.55 -2.47
CA THR A 123 2.60 -0.64 -3.33
C THR A 123 1.25 -1.34 -3.53
N ASP A 124 0.27 -1.06 -2.65
CA ASP A 124 -0.99 -1.81 -2.56
C ASP A 124 -1.94 -1.49 -3.71
N VAL A 125 -2.05 -0.22 -4.09
CA VAL A 125 -2.95 0.22 -5.16
C VAL A 125 -2.59 -0.43 -6.50
N MET A 126 -1.29 -0.56 -6.76
CA MET A 126 -0.76 -1.26 -7.93
C MET A 126 -1.01 -2.77 -7.84
N LEU A 127 -0.76 -3.38 -6.66
CA LEU A 127 -1.05 -4.80 -6.44
C LEU A 127 -2.52 -5.12 -6.72
N ILE A 128 -3.46 -4.31 -6.23
CA ILE A 128 -4.90 -4.48 -6.45
C ILE A 128 -5.21 -4.47 -7.95
N PHE A 129 -4.71 -3.46 -8.69
CA PHE A 129 -4.93 -3.35 -10.13
C PHE A 129 -4.36 -4.55 -10.89
N PHE A 130 -3.10 -4.92 -10.64
CA PHE A 130 -2.44 -6.04 -11.34
C PHE A 130 -3.06 -7.39 -10.96
N TRP A 131 -3.44 -7.60 -9.70
CA TRP A 131 -4.16 -8.80 -9.24
C TRP A 131 -5.52 -8.93 -9.93
N ALA A 132 -6.33 -7.87 -9.93
CA ALA A 132 -7.62 -7.85 -10.60
C ALA A 132 -7.47 -8.12 -12.10
N SER A 133 -6.53 -7.43 -12.76
CA SER A 133 -6.32 -7.54 -14.20
C SER A 133 -5.81 -8.93 -14.59
N ALA A 134 -4.91 -9.53 -13.81
CA ALA A 134 -4.44 -10.89 -14.02
C ALA A 134 -5.58 -11.91 -13.88
N VAL A 135 -6.39 -11.83 -12.82
CA VAL A 135 -7.54 -12.72 -12.64
C VAL A 135 -8.57 -12.57 -13.77
N TYR A 136 -8.83 -11.33 -14.18
CA TYR A 136 -9.73 -11.06 -15.31
C TYR A 136 -9.18 -11.64 -16.63
N CYS A 137 -7.88 -11.48 -16.90
CA CYS A 137 -7.24 -12.08 -18.07
C CYS A 137 -7.27 -13.61 -18.03
N VAL A 138 -7.07 -14.24 -16.87
CA VAL A 138 -7.22 -15.70 -16.71
C VAL A 138 -8.65 -16.14 -17.03
N HIS A 139 -9.65 -15.41 -16.54
CA HIS A 139 -11.06 -15.67 -16.88
C HIS A 139 -11.30 -15.58 -18.40
N LEU A 140 -10.80 -14.52 -19.06
CA LEU A 140 -10.93 -14.35 -20.50
C LEU A 140 -10.16 -15.41 -21.30
N GLY A 141 -8.99 -15.82 -20.84
CA GLY A 141 -8.19 -16.90 -21.44
C GLY A 141 -8.91 -18.23 -21.37
N ALA A 142 -9.50 -18.54 -20.22
CA ALA A 142 -10.26 -19.78 -20.01
C ALA A 142 -11.57 -19.81 -20.82
N THR A 143 -12.33 -18.71 -20.83
CA THR A 143 -13.64 -18.66 -21.49
C THR A 143 -13.56 -18.44 -23.00
N ARG A 144 -12.68 -17.55 -23.47
CA ARG A 144 -12.55 -17.23 -24.90
C ARG A 144 -11.57 -18.14 -25.64
N ARG A 145 -10.83 -19.00 -24.93
CA ARG A 145 -9.82 -19.92 -25.47
C ARG A 145 -8.78 -19.24 -26.38
N ARG A 146 -8.34 -18.03 -25.99
CA ARG A 146 -7.30 -17.27 -26.70
C ARG A 146 -6.04 -17.18 -25.86
N ALA A 147 -4.92 -17.64 -26.41
CA ALA A 147 -3.62 -17.66 -25.74
C ALA A 147 -3.13 -16.27 -25.29
N GLY A 148 -3.43 -15.22 -26.06
CA GLY A 148 -2.99 -13.85 -25.75
C GLY A 148 -3.42 -13.35 -24.36
N TRP A 149 -4.57 -13.79 -23.85
CA TRP A 149 -5.01 -13.43 -22.50
C TRP A 149 -4.17 -14.09 -21.40
N TRP A 150 -3.69 -15.32 -21.63
CA TRP A 150 -2.76 -15.97 -20.71
C TRP A 150 -1.43 -15.24 -20.67
N TYR A 151 -0.90 -14.85 -21.83
CA TYR A 151 0.37 -14.12 -21.91
C TYR A 151 0.26 -12.75 -21.24
N LEU A 152 -0.83 -12.03 -21.47
CA LEU A 152 -1.11 -10.78 -20.77
C LEU A 152 -1.25 -10.99 -19.26
N ALA A 153 -1.93 -12.06 -18.81
CA ALA A 153 -1.99 -12.40 -17.39
C ALA A 153 -0.59 -12.63 -16.80
N GLY A 154 0.29 -13.34 -17.49
CA GLY A 154 1.68 -13.55 -17.08
C GLY A 154 2.46 -12.26 -16.92
N VAL A 155 2.37 -11.36 -17.90
CA VAL A 155 3.00 -10.02 -17.83
C VAL A 155 2.44 -9.22 -16.64
N LEU A 156 1.11 -9.19 -16.46
CA LEU A 156 0.47 -8.50 -15.34
C LEU A 156 0.87 -9.09 -13.98
N ILE A 157 1.05 -10.41 -13.88
CA ILE A 157 1.57 -11.05 -12.66
C ILE A 157 3.00 -10.60 -12.37
N GLY A 158 3.86 -10.54 -13.37
CA GLY A 158 5.22 -10.01 -13.22
C GLY A 158 5.23 -8.55 -12.79
N LEU A 159 4.44 -7.67 -13.42
CA LEU A 159 4.32 -6.26 -13.03
C LEU A 159 3.73 -6.09 -11.62
N GLY A 160 2.76 -6.92 -11.24
CA GLY A 160 2.24 -6.97 -9.87
C GLY A 160 3.32 -7.38 -8.86
N PHE A 161 4.18 -8.33 -9.22
CA PHE A 161 5.33 -8.73 -8.41
C PHE A 161 6.36 -7.62 -8.23
N LEU A 162 6.63 -6.83 -9.28
CA LEU A 162 7.45 -5.61 -9.20
C LEU A 162 6.84 -4.54 -8.28
N SER A 163 5.54 -4.62 -7.99
CA SER A 163 4.88 -3.72 -7.03
C SER A 163 4.97 -4.28 -5.61
N LYS A 164 4.51 -5.52 -5.41
CA LYS A 164 4.50 -6.19 -4.10
C LYS A 164 4.63 -7.70 -4.27
N TYR A 165 5.61 -8.29 -3.58
CA TYR A 165 5.92 -9.73 -3.69
C TYR A 165 4.78 -10.66 -3.28
N ILE A 166 3.78 -10.16 -2.55
CA ILE A 166 2.52 -10.86 -2.26
C ILE A 166 1.85 -11.37 -3.54
N MET A 167 2.07 -10.72 -4.70
CA MET A 167 1.54 -11.16 -6.00
C MET A 167 1.86 -12.63 -6.32
N VAL A 168 2.97 -13.19 -5.81
CA VAL A 168 3.33 -14.60 -6.02
C VAL A 168 2.26 -15.56 -5.48
N LEU A 169 1.50 -15.14 -4.46
CA LEU A 169 0.43 -15.95 -3.87
C LEU A 169 -0.79 -16.11 -4.79
N LEU A 170 -0.85 -15.38 -5.92
CA LEU A 170 -1.87 -15.63 -6.94
C LEU A 170 -1.66 -16.98 -7.64
N TYR A 171 -0.42 -17.47 -7.77
CA TYR A 171 -0.13 -18.77 -8.38
C TYR A 171 -0.78 -19.96 -7.64
N PRO A 172 -0.54 -20.18 -6.34
CA PRO A 172 -1.21 -21.25 -5.62
C PRO A 172 -2.73 -21.06 -5.60
N SER A 173 -3.23 -19.83 -5.53
CA SER A 173 -4.66 -19.52 -5.67
C SER A 173 -5.26 -20.03 -6.99
N LEU A 174 -4.64 -19.70 -8.13
CA LEU A 174 -5.10 -20.14 -9.45
C LEU A 174 -4.88 -21.64 -9.66
N PHE A 175 -3.79 -22.20 -9.14
CA PHE A 175 -3.54 -23.64 -9.20
C PHE A 175 -4.62 -24.43 -8.46
N LEU A 176 -4.97 -24.02 -7.23
CA LEU A 176 -6.06 -24.65 -6.48
C LEU A 176 -7.40 -24.54 -7.23
N TYR A 177 -7.68 -23.39 -7.85
CA TYR A 177 -8.86 -23.22 -8.71
C TYR A 177 -8.88 -24.24 -9.86
N PHE A 178 -7.82 -24.33 -10.67
CA PHE A 178 -7.76 -25.27 -11.79
C PHE A 178 -7.81 -26.72 -11.33
N LEU A 179 -7.24 -27.04 -10.15
CA LEU A 179 -7.30 -28.37 -9.58
C LEU A 179 -8.75 -28.77 -9.27
N VAL A 180 -9.56 -27.89 -8.68
CA VAL A 180 -10.94 -28.21 -8.30
C VAL A 180 -11.96 -28.00 -9.42
N SER A 181 -11.67 -27.10 -10.36
CA SER A 181 -12.55 -26.81 -11.50
C SER A 181 -12.79 -28.07 -12.32
N ARG A 182 -14.01 -28.29 -12.79
CA ARG A 182 -14.28 -29.41 -13.71
C ARG A 182 -14.05 -28.99 -15.16
N ARG A 183 -14.51 -27.79 -15.55
CA ARG A 183 -14.41 -27.31 -16.91
C ARG A 183 -13.00 -26.86 -17.26
N ASP A 184 -12.30 -26.21 -16.33
CA ASP A 184 -11.07 -25.48 -16.63
C ASP A 184 -9.81 -26.25 -16.20
N ARG A 185 -9.94 -27.43 -15.56
CA ARG A 185 -8.80 -28.28 -15.16
C ARG A 185 -7.88 -28.68 -16.32
N PHE A 186 -8.42 -28.83 -17.52
CA PHE A 186 -7.60 -29.20 -18.68
C PHE A 186 -6.50 -28.18 -18.98
N TRP A 187 -6.64 -26.91 -18.53
CA TRP A 187 -5.60 -25.91 -18.67
C TRP A 187 -4.30 -26.28 -17.94
N LEU A 188 -4.33 -27.16 -16.95
CA LEU A 188 -3.12 -27.73 -16.33
C LEU A 188 -2.32 -28.61 -17.30
N ALA A 189 -2.91 -29.14 -18.36
CA ALA A 189 -2.20 -29.89 -19.39
C ALA A 189 -1.82 -29.03 -20.61
N ARG A 190 -2.20 -27.75 -20.59
CA ARG A 190 -2.03 -26.83 -21.71
C ARG A 190 -0.79 -25.97 -21.50
N PRO A 191 0.00 -25.65 -22.54
CA PRO A 191 1.22 -24.86 -22.39
C PRO A 191 0.97 -23.38 -22.03
N GLU A 192 -0.19 -22.83 -22.36
CA GLU A 192 -0.48 -21.39 -22.24
C GLU A 192 -0.29 -20.81 -20.82
N PRO A 193 -0.78 -21.45 -19.73
CA PRO A 193 -0.54 -20.97 -18.36
C PRO A 193 0.93 -21.05 -17.94
N TYR A 194 1.71 -22.00 -18.48
CA TYR A 194 3.14 -22.12 -18.18
C TYR A 194 3.96 -21.04 -18.88
N PHE A 195 3.63 -20.73 -20.14
CA PHE A 195 4.21 -19.57 -20.82
C PHE A 195 3.85 -18.26 -20.13
N ALA A 196 2.64 -18.12 -19.57
CA ALA A 196 2.30 -17.00 -18.71
C ALA A 196 3.22 -16.93 -17.47
N GLY A 197 3.49 -18.08 -16.84
CA GLY A 197 4.48 -18.21 -15.76
C GLY A 197 5.88 -17.72 -16.17
N MET A 198 6.37 -18.16 -17.34
CA MET A 198 7.65 -17.73 -17.88
C MET A 198 7.71 -16.22 -18.16
N LEU A 199 6.65 -15.65 -18.74
CA LEU A 199 6.56 -14.20 -18.96
C LEU A 199 6.54 -13.41 -17.66
N SER A 200 5.88 -13.94 -16.61
CA SER A 200 5.93 -13.30 -15.30
C SER A 200 7.35 -13.32 -14.69
N LEU A 201 8.10 -14.40 -14.89
CA LEU A 201 9.48 -14.51 -14.43
C LEU A 201 10.41 -13.57 -15.21
N ALA A 202 10.20 -13.46 -16.51
CA ALA A 202 10.91 -12.48 -17.35
C ALA A 202 10.65 -11.05 -16.86
N ALA A 203 9.39 -10.70 -16.58
CA ALA A 203 9.04 -9.39 -16.02
C ALA A 203 9.56 -9.18 -14.58
N ALA A 204 9.67 -10.25 -13.77
CA ALA A 204 10.24 -10.20 -12.42
C ALA A 204 11.77 -10.19 -12.38
N THR A 205 12.43 -10.37 -13.53
CA THR A 205 13.90 -10.49 -13.64
C THR A 205 14.67 -9.32 -13.03
N PRO A 206 14.24 -8.04 -13.15
CA PRO A 206 14.92 -6.92 -12.48
C PRO A 206 15.08 -7.14 -10.97
N VAL A 207 14.04 -7.62 -10.29
CA VAL A 207 14.07 -7.89 -8.84
C VAL A 207 15.04 -9.03 -8.53
N ILE A 208 15.00 -10.09 -9.33
CA ILE A 208 15.87 -11.26 -9.14
C ILE A 208 17.35 -10.86 -9.28
N LEU A 209 17.69 -10.15 -10.35
CA LEU A 209 19.05 -9.69 -10.62
C LEU A 209 19.55 -8.73 -9.53
N TRP A 210 18.73 -7.72 -9.19
CA TRP A 210 19.09 -6.78 -8.13
C TRP A 210 19.38 -7.48 -6.81
N ASN A 211 18.55 -8.46 -6.46
CA ASN A 211 18.71 -9.17 -5.19
C ASN A 211 19.97 -10.04 -5.16
N ILE A 212 20.33 -10.68 -6.26
CA ILE A 212 21.60 -11.42 -6.41
C ILE A 212 22.79 -10.47 -6.24
N LEU A 213 22.76 -9.31 -6.90
CA LEU A 213 23.84 -8.32 -6.86
C LEU A 213 24.00 -7.67 -5.47
N ASN A 214 22.93 -7.60 -4.67
CA ASN A 214 22.91 -6.97 -3.36
C ASN A 214 22.91 -8.00 -2.20
N GLY A 215 23.57 -9.15 -2.35
CA GLY A 215 23.78 -10.10 -1.23
C GLY A 215 22.50 -10.72 -0.65
N GLN A 216 21.45 -10.78 -1.46
CA GLN A 216 20.13 -11.33 -1.14
C GLN A 216 19.37 -10.59 -0.02
N VAL A 217 19.66 -9.31 0.21
CA VAL A 217 19.09 -8.52 1.31
C VAL A 217 17.56 -8.52 1.36
N THR A 218 16.88 -8.36 0.22
CA THR A 218 15.40 -8.38 0.15
C THR A 218 14.81 -9.75 0.46
N ILE A 219 15.44 -10.85 0.00
CA ILE A 219 14.98 -12.21 0.31
C ILE A 219 15.12 -12.45 1.81
N LYS A 220 16.27 -12.13 2.42
CA LYS A 220 16.49 -12.24 3.87
C LYS A 220 15.46 -11.42 4.65
N HIS A 221 15.19 -10.19 4.21
CA HIS A 221 14.17 -9.31 4.79
C HIS A 221 12.76 -9.91 4.70
N THR A 222 12.39 -10.40 3.51
CA THR A 222 11.04 -10.93 3.22
C THR A 222 10.83 -12.26 3.93
N MET A 223 11.84 -13.13 3.96
CA MET A 223 11.83 -14.36 4.74
C MET A 223 11.72 -14.04 6.23
N GLY A 224 12.48 -13.07 6.76
CA GLY A 224 12.32 -12.56 8.13
C GLY A 224 10.88 -12.14 8.45
N GLN A 225 10.18 -11.51 7.49
CA GLN A 225 8.75 -11.20 7.64
C GLN A 225 7.82 -12.39 7.44
N ALA A 226 8.24 -13.41 6.70
CA ALA A 226 7.46 -14.61 6.40
C ALA A 226 7.62 -15.70 7.47
N HIS A 227 8.69 -15.66 8.28
CA HIS A 227 8.89 -16.59 9.39
C HIS A 227 7.69 -16.53 10.33
N VAL A 228 7.05 -17.68 10.43
CA VAL A 228 6.16 -18.09 11.50
C VAL A 228 7.09 -18.29 12.70
N GLY A 229 7.07 -17.37 13.67
CA GLY A 229 7.99 -17.46 14.82
C GLY A 229 7.83 -18.79 15.55
N GLU A 230 8.89 -19.26 16.21
CA GLU A 230 8.88 -20.40 17.15
C GLU A 230 8.06 -20.12 18.43
N GLY A 231 7.20 -19.10 18.41
CA GLY A 231 6.35 -18.69 19.53
C GLY A 231 5.04 -19.48 19.59
N ALA A 232 4.42 -19.48 20.77
CA ALA A 232 3.10 -20.08 20.96
C ALA A 232 2.03 -19.41 20.06
N LEU A 233 1.02 -20.20 19.68
CA LEU A 233 -0.12 -19.72 18.89
C LEU A 233 -0.84 -18.55 19.60
N ALA A 234 -0.84 -17.38 18.98
CA ALA A 234 -1.50 -16.19 19.47
C ALA A 234 -2.92 -16.09 18.91
N ILE A 235 -3.89 -16.76 19.55
CA ILE A 235 -5.32 -16.70 19.16
C ILE A 235 -5.82 -15.25 19.16
N GLY A 236 -5.31 -14.40 20.05
CA GLY A 236 -5.60 -12.96 20.04
C GLY A 236 -5.28 -12.28 18.70
N GLY A 237 -4.19 -12.69 18.03
CA GLY A 237 -3.79 -12.17 16.72
C GLY A 237 -4.78 -12.50 15.60
N LEU A 238 -5.55 -13.59 15.71
CA LEU A 238 -6.67 -13.87 14.79
C LEU A 238 -7.78 -12.82 14.93
N PHE A 239 -8.20 -12.57 16.17
CA PHE A 239 -9.28 -11.62 16.45
C PHE A 239 -8.86 -10.19 16.13
N GLU A 240 -7.63 -9.79 16.45
CA GLU A 240 -7.06 -8.51 16.05
C GLU A 240 -7.05 -8.34 14.53
N PHE A 241 -6.59 -9.37 13.81
CA PHE A 241 -6.60 -9.34 12.36
C PHE A 241 -8.01 -9.22 11.81
N LEU A 242 -8.96 -10.07 12.22
CA LEU A 242 -10.35 -10.00 11.77
C LEU A 242 -11.03 -8.65 12.11
N ALA A 243 -10.79 -8.12 13.31
CA ALA A 243 -11.28 -6.82 13.72
C ALA A 243 -10.69 -5.70 12.84
N SER A 244 -9.39 -5.79 12.50
CA SER A 244 -8.77 -4.84 11.57
C SER A 244 -9.39 -4.89 10.17
N GLN A 245 -9.71 -6.09 9.66
CA GLN A 245 -10.37 -6.26 8.37
C GLN A 245 -11.80 -5.71 8.40
N ALA A 246 -12.55 -5.98 9.47
CA ALA A 246 -13.89 -5.43 9.68
C ALA A 246 -13.89 -3.90 9.79
N GLY A 247 -12.89 -3.29 10.45
CA GLY A 247 -12.75 -1.83 10.52
C GLY A 247 -12.42 -1.21 9.15
N LEU A 248 -11.52 -1.84 8.41
CA LEU A 248 -11.02 -1.36 7.12
C LEU A 248 -11.99 -1.54 5.94
N ILE A 249 -12.84 -2.57 5.98
CA ILE A 249 -13.87 -2.85 4.96
C ILE A 249 -15.24 -2.33 5.38
N THR A 250 -15.43 -2.05 6.67
CA THR A 250 -16.67 -1.89 7.44
C THR A 250 -17.37 -3.23 7.77
N PRO A 251 -17.93 -3.39 8.99
CA PRO A 251 -18.42 -4.68 9.45
C PRO A 251 -19.49 -5.32 8.55
N ILE A 252 -20.42 -4.53 8.03
CA ILE A 252 -21.53 -5.05 7.21
C ILE A 252 -21.03 -5.53 5.85
N ILE A 253 -20.17 -4.77 5.20
CA ILE A 253 -19.57 -5.18 3.92
C ILE A 253 -18.71 -6.43 4.18
N PHE A 254 -17.90 -6.44 5.25
CA PHE A 254 -17.03 -7.57 5.59
C PHE A 254 -17.81 -8.87 5.85
N ILE A 255 -18.93 -8.81 6.58
CA ILE A 255 -19.85 -9.95 6.73
C ILE A 255 -20.41 -10.39 5.38
N GLY A 256 -20.76 -9.43 4.51
CA GLY A 256 -21.16 -9.70 3.13
C GLY A 256 -20.07 -10.43 2.32
N LEU A 257 -18.79 -10.08 2.53
CA LEU A 257 -17.65 -10.76 1.90
C LEU A 257 -17.49 -12.20 2.38
N ILE A 258 -17.62 -12.44 3.69
CA ILE A 258 -17.59 -13.79 4.27
C ILE A 258 -18.74 -14.63 3.72
N TYR A 259 -19.95 -14.07 3.71
CA TYR A 259 -21.13 -14.71 3.12
C TYR A 259 -20.92 -15.02 1.63
N GLY A 260 -20.39 -14.06 0.87
CA GLY A 260 -20.04 -14.20 -0.54
C GLY A 260 -19.06 -15.35 -0.79
N ALA A 261 -17.99 -15.43 0.01
CA ALA A 261 -17.00 -16.49 -0.07
C ALA A 261 -17.62 -17.86 0.24
N TRP A 262 -18.44 -17.96 1.29
CA TRP A 262 -19.15 -19.20 1.64
C TRP A 262 -20.11 -19.64 0.53
N VAL A 263 -20.92 -18.73 0.00
CA VAL A 263 -21.85 -19.03 -1.10
C VAL A 263 -21.07 -19.42 -2.36
N ALA A 264 -19.98 -18.72 -2.69
CA ALA A 264 -19.15 -19.03 -3.84
C ALA A 264 -18.52 -20.43 -3.74
N LEU A 265 -18.01 -20.81 -2.58
CA LEU A 265 -17.47 -22.15 -2.36
C LEU A 265 -18.56 -23.23 -2.45
N SER A 266 -19.61 -23.09 -1.63
CA SER A 266 -20.67 -24.10 -1.50
C SER A 266 -21.42 -24.33 -2.81
N ARG A 267 -21.86 -23.24 -3.47
CA ARG A 267 -22.57 -23.30 -4.74
C ARG A 267 -21.63 -23.59 -5.90
N GLY A 268 -20.37 -23.14 -5.84
CA GLY A 268 -19.35 -23.48 -6.83
C GLY A 268 -19.22 -24.99 -6.99
N PHE A 269 -19.16 -25.73 -5.88
CA PHE A 269 -19.14 -27.19 -5.91
C PHE A 269 -20.52 -27.81 -6.21
N ALA A 270 -21.57 -27.39 -5.51
CA ALA A 270 -22.90 -28.00 -5.64
C ALA A 270 -23.52 -27.81 -7.03
N GLU A 271 -23.36 -26.61 -7.61
CA GLU A 271 -23.91 -26.24 -8.92
C GLU A 271 -22.87 -26.38 -10.04
N LYS A 272 -21.65 -26.85 -9.74
CA LYS A 272 -20.53 -26.99 -10.70
C LYS A 272 -20.22 -25.67 -11.43
N ARG A 273 -20.19 -24.57 -10.68
CA ARG A 273 -20.00 -23.21 -11.20
C ARG A 273 -18.56 -22.75 -11.03
N ASP A 274 -17.79 -22.89 -12.10
CA ASP A 274 -16.37 -22.51 -12.12
C ASP A 274 -16.14 -21.00 -11.97
N ASP A 275 -17.12 -20.15 -12.31
CA ASP A 275 -17.05 -18.71 -12.07
C ASP A 275 -17.06 -18.37 -10.56
N LEU A 276 -17.86 -19.08 -9.77
CA LEU A 276 -17.88 -18.95 -8.32
C LEU A 276 -16.61 -19.52 -7.69
N LEU A 277 -16.11 -20.66 -8.19
CA LEU A 277 -14.85 -21.22 -7.73
C LEU A 277 -13.68 -20.28 -8.04
N LEU A 278 -13.62 -19.67 -9.22
CA LEU A 278 -12.60 -18.69 -9.55
C LEU A 278 -12.67 -17.48 -8.60
N ALA A 279 -13.86 -16.95 -8.36
CA ALA A 279 -14.05 -15.83 -7.45
C ALA A 279 -13.60 -16.17 -6.01
N PHE A 280 -13.87 -17.39 -5.54
CA PHE A 280 -13.42 -17.87 -4.24
C PHE A 280 -11.89 -18.04 -4.19
N PHE A 281 -11.30 -18.82 -5.10
CA PHE A 281 -9.89 -19.19 -5.04
C PHE A 281 -8.94 -18.03 -5.39
N ALA A 282 -9.39 -17.03 -6.14
CA ALA A 282 -8.62 -15.80 -6.39
C ALA A 282 -8.60 -14.83 -5.18
N SER A 283 -9.35 -15.12 -4.10
CA SER A 283 -9.44 -14.29 -2.89
C SER A 283 -9.13 -15.05 -1.60
N ALA A 284 -9.86 -16.13 -1.33
CA ALA A 284 -9.87 -16.82 -0.05
C ALA A 284 -8.51 -17.42 0.38
N PRO A 285 -7.70 -18.04 -0.49
CA PRO A 285 -6.39 -18.56 -0.10
C PRO A 285 -5.43 -17.47 0.38
N LEU A 286 -5.46 -16.28 -0.25
CA LEU A 286 -4.65 -15.14 0.19
C LEU A 286 -5.12 -14.61 1.56
N PHE A 287 -6.43 -14.50 1.77
CA PHE A 287 -6.98 -14.09 3.06
C PHE A 287 -6.63 -15.12 4.15
N ALA A 288 -6.79 -16.41 3.85
CA ALA A 288 -6.44 -17.51 4.74
C ALA A 288 -4.95 -17.53 5.09
N PHE A 289 -4.07 -17.23 4.13
CA PHE A 289 -2.64 -17.11 4.40
C PHE A 289 -2.35 -16.05 5.47
N PHE A 290 -2.94 -14.85 5.36
CA PHE A 290 -2.75 -13.79 6.36
C PHE A 290 -3.45 -14.05 7.69
N LEU A 291 -4.61 -14.70 7.66
CA LEU A 291 -5.30 -15.16 8.86
C LEU A 291 -4.45 -16.19 9.62
N LEU A 292 -3.90 -17.20 8.94
CA LEU A 292 -3.02 -18.20 9.55
C LEU A 292 -1.69 -17.59 10.00
N LYS A 293 -1.18 -16.60 9.27
CA LYS A 293 0.02 -15.86 9.67
C LYS A 293 -0.21 -15.04 10.94
N SER A 294 -1.42 -14.51 11.15
CA SER A 294 -1.72 -13.70 12.32
C SER A 294 -1.72 -14.48 13.64
N LEU A 295 -1.74 -15.83 13.58
CA LEU A 295 -1.48 -16.71 14.73
C LEU A 295 -0.04 -16.66 15.22
N HIS A 296 0.92 -16.30 14.37
CA HIS A 296 2.35 -16.43 14.66
C HIS A 296 3.08 -15.10 14.66
N ALA A 297 2.52 -14.08 14.00
CA ALA A 297 3.13 -12.76 13.92
C ALA A 297 2.06 -11.69 13.71
N LYS A 298 2.35 -10.47 14.16
CA LYS A 298 1.50 -9.31 13.86
C LYS A 298 1.45 -9.07 12.34
N VAL A 299 0.25 -9.14 11.78
CA VAL A 299 -0.01 -8.88 10.36
C VAL A 299 -0.53 -7.47 10.20
N GLN A 300 0.09 -6.69 9.31
CA GLN A 300 -0.42 -5.37 8.98
C GLN A 300 -1.74 -5.49 8.23
N ALA A 301 -2.71 -4.68 8.61
CA ALA A 301 -4.10 -4.84 8.19
C ALA A 301 -4.30 -4.69 6.67
N ASN A 302 -3.45 -3.93 5.98
CA ASN A 302 -3.45 -3.77 4.52
C ASN A 302 -2.82 -4.94 3.75
N TRP A 303 -2.14 -5.88 4.40
CA TRP A 303 -1.45 -6.97 3.69
C TRP A 303 -2.40 -7.90 2.91
N ALA A 304 -3.63 -8.07 3.38
CA ALA A 304 -4.65 -8.88 2.72
C ALA A 304 -5.44 -8.14 1.64
N VAL A 305 -5.12 -6.88 1.31
CA VAL A 305 -5.99 -6.04 0.45
C VAL A 305 -6.39 -6.67 -0.90
N ALA A 306 -5.48 -7.42 -1.54
CA ALA A 306 -5.77 -8.06 -2.82
C ALA A 306 -6.79 -9.22 -2.70
N SER A 307 -6.99 -9.80 -1.50
CA SER A 307 -7.98 -10.86 -1.27
C SER A 307 -9.42 -10.35 -1.31
N PHE A 308 -9.63 -9.04 -1.43
CA PHE A 308 -10.98 -8.47 -1.55
C PHE A 308 -11.43 -8.29 -3.00
N VAL A 309 -10.50 -8.34 -3.97
CA VAL A 309 -10.75 -8.02 -5.38
C VAL A 309 -11.87 -8.86 -5.99
N THR A 310 -11.84 -10.20 -5.82
CA THR A 310 -12.92 -11.08 -6.30
C THR A 310 -13.95 -11.41 -5.21
N ALA A 311 -13.67 -11.10 -3.95
CA ALA A 311 -14.63 -11.22 -2.87
C ALA A 311 -15.79 -10.22 -3.01
N PHE A 312 -15.52 -8.99 -3.46
CA PHE A 312 -16.57 -7.99 -3.72
C PHE A 312 -17.66 -8.49 -4.69
N PRO A 313 -17.32 -8.93 -5.92
CA PRO A 313 -18.34 -9.42 -6.84
C PRO A 313 -19.00 -10.72 -6.37
N ALA A 314 -18.28 -11.62 -5.69
CA ALA A 314 -18.89 -12.80 -5.06
C ALA A 314 -19.95 -12.43 -4.00
N ALA A 315 -19.66 -11.44 -3.15
CA ALA A 315 -20.59 -10.94 -2.13
C ALA A 315 -21.83 -10.30 -2.73
N VAL A 316 -21.64 -9.41 -3.71
CA VAL A 316 -22.76 -8.74 -4.39
C VAL A 316 -23.66 -9.77 -5.08
N TRP A 317 -23.07 -10.73 -5.79
CA TRP A 317 -23.83 -11.80 -6.43
C TRP A 317 -24.60 -12.65 -5.41
N ALA A 318 -23.97 -13.02 -4.30
CA ALA A 318 -24.61 -13.81 -3.24
C ALA A 318 -25.80 -13.07 -2.62
N VAL A 319 -25.66 -11.78 -2.31
CA VAL A 319 -26.75 -10.95 -1.76
C VAL A 319 -27.89 -10.77 -2.78
N GLU A 320 -27.58 -10.53 -4.05
CA GLU A 320 -28.59 -10.41 -5.11
C GLU A 320 -29.37 -11.73 -5.28
N ARG A 321 -28.67 -12.87 -5.27
CA ARG A 321 -29.31 -14.20 -5.33
C ARG A 321 -30.21 -14.43 -4.12
N LEU A 322 -29.72 -14.15 -2.90
CA LEU A 322 -30.51 -14.27 -1.68
C LEU A 322 -31.78 -13.41 -1.76
N SER A 323 -31.62 -12.14 -2.12
CA SER A 323 -32.71 -11.17 -2.27
C SER A 323 -33.74 -11.61 -3.33
N SER A 324 -33.31 -12.26 -4.42
CA SER A 324 -34.21 -12.73 -5.48
C SER A 324 -35.09 -13.92 -5.07
N ARG A 325 -34.65 -14.71 -4.09
CA ARG A 325 -35.37 -15.91 -3.61
C ARG A 325 -36.26 -15.67 -2.39
N GLN A 326 -36.10 -14.53 -1.73
CA GLN A 326 -36.86 -14.17 -0.53
C GLN A 326 -38.24 -13.62 -0.87
N HIS A 327 -39.22 -13.91 0.00
CA HIS A 327 -40.51 -13.22 -0.01
C HIS A 327 -40.35 -11.70 0.23
N PRO A 328 -41.32 -10.86 -0.18
CA PRO A 328 -41.14 -9.40 -0.21
C PRO A 328 -40.65 -8.74 1.10
N PRO A 329 -41.09 -9.13 2.30
CA PRO A 329 -40.59 -8.55 3.55
C PRO A 329 -39.10 -8.85 3.78
N ALA A 330 -38.70 -10.12 3.71
CA ALA A 330 -37.31 -10.53 3.88
C ALA A 330 -36.39 -9.91 2.80
N ARG A 331 -36.90 -9.79 1.56
CA ARG A 331 -36.19 -9.12 0.46
C ARG A 331 -35.90 -7.65 0.77
N ARG A 332 -36.86 -6.92 1.36
CA ARG A 332 -36.67 -5.52 1.79
C ARG A 332 -35.62 -5.41 2.89
N ILE A 333 -35.62 -6.32 3.85
CA ILE A 333 -34.63 -6.35 4.94
C ILE A 333 -33.23 -6.55 4.37
N THR A 334 -33.01 -7.58 3.55
CA THR A 334 -31.70 -7.86 2.95
C THR A 334 -31.17 -6.67 2.14
N LYS A 335 -32.03 -6.04 1.33
CA LYS A 335 -31.66 -4.83 0.57
C LYS A 335 -31.40 -3.63 1.47
N GLY A 336 -32.18 -3.49 2.55
CA GLY A 336 -31.98 -2.45 3.57
C GLY A 336 -30.63 -2.59 4.27
N ILE A 337 -30.25 -3.80 4.68
CA ILE A 337 -28.94 -4.09 5.26
C ILE A 337 -27.81 -3.79 4.26
N ALA A 338 -27.96 -4.22 3.00
CA ALA A 338 -26.95 -3.94 1.97
C ALA A 338 -26.80 -2.43 1.69
N ALA A 339 -27.92 -1.70 1.59
CA ALA A 339 -27.92 -0.25 1.41
C ALA A 339 -27.32 0.47 2.63
N PHE A 340 -27.66 0.03 3.85
CA PHE A 340 -27.09 0.56 5.08
C PHE A 340 -25.58 0.27 5.17
N GLY A 341 -25.12 -0.91 4.76
CA GLY A 341 -23.70 -1.24 4.68
C GLY A 341 -22.93 -0.34 3.70
N ILE A 342 -23.50 -0.05 2.52
CA ILE A 342 -22.93 0.91 1.56
C ILE A 342 -22.89 2.32 2.16
N ALA A 343 -23.98 2.77 2.79
CA ALA A 343 -24.06 4.09 3.40
C ALA A 343 -23.07 4.23 4.57
N LEU A 344 -22.94 3.19 5.41
CA LEU A 344 -21.96 3.13 6.50
C LEU A 344 -20.52 3.16 5.96
N GLY A 345 -20.22 2.37 4.91
CA GLY A 345 -18.94 2.44 4.20
C GLY A 345 -18.63 3.85 3.72
N ALA A 346 -19.57 4.47 3.02
CA ALA A 346 -19.42 5.82 2.49
C ALA A 346 -19.20 6.84 3.61
N LEU A 347 -19.94 6.72 4.72
CA LEU A 347 -19.80 7.58 5.89
C LEU A 347 -18.44 7.40 6.57
N VAL A 348 -18.02 6.17 6.85
CA VAL A 348 -16.73 5.89 7.50
C VAL A 348 -15.57 6.34 6.60
N SER A 349 -15.66 6.09 5.30
CA SER A 349 -14.68 6.61 4.33
C SER A 349 -14.67 8.14 4.34
N PHE A 350 -15.82 8.79 4.26
CA PHE A 350 -15.92 10.26 4.32
C PHE A 350 -15.29 10.83 5.59
N VAL A 351 -15.58 10.24 6.75
CA VAL A 351 -14.97 10.63 8.03
C VAL A 351 -13.46 10.40 8.04
N ALA A 352 -12.96 9.37 7.37
CA ALA A 352 -11.52 9.12 7.24
C ALA A 352 -10.78 10.18 6.39
N TYR A 353 -11.46 10.79 5.41
CA TYR A 353 -10.92 11.95 4.66
C TYR A 353 -10.97 13.25 5.50
N PHE A 354 -11.92 13.34 6.42
CA PHE A 354 -12.23 14.54 7.20
C PHE A 354 -12.28 14.24 8.71
N PRO A 355 -11.15 13.82 9.32
CA PRO A 355 -11.14 13.33 10.71
C PRO A 355 -11.51 14.38 11.75
N TRP A 356 -11.41 15.67 11.43
CA TRP A 356 -11.84 16.76 12.31
C TRP A 356 -13.34 16.70 12.65
N LEU A 357 -14.16 16.02 11.85
CA LEU A 357 -15.56 15.76 12.18
C LEU A 357 -15.73 14.93 13.46
N LEU A 358 -14.68 14.21 13.88
CA LEU A 358 -14.65 13.45 15.14
C LEU A 358 -14.03 14.21 16.31
N GLU A 359 -13.41 15.37 16.11
CA GLU A 359 -12.81 16.17 17.20
C GLU A 359 -13.79 16.46 18.38
N PRO A 360 -15.10 16.71 18.15
CA PRO A 360 -16.05 16.91 19.25
C PRO A 360 -16.23 15.68 20.17
N VAL A 361 -15.99 14.48 19.63
CA VAL A 361 -16.17 13.20 20.34
C VAL A 361 -14.83 12.62 20.81
N LYS A 362 -13.76 12.84 20.05
CA LYS A 362 -12.41 12.34 20.29
C LYS A 362 -11.39 13.43 19.94
N LYS A 363 -11.02 14.23 20.94
CA LYS A 363 -10.12 15.40 20.79
C LYS A 363 -8.70 15.03 20.33
N ASP A 364 -8.26 13.80 20.62
CA ASP A 364 -6.94 13.25 20.31
C ASP A 364 -6.95 12.41 19.02
N ILE A 365 -8.00 12.49 18.19
CA ILE A 365 -8.09 11.69 16.95
C ILE A 365 -6.88 11.91 16.03
N MET A 366 -6.34 13.13 16.02
CA MET A 366 -5.19 13.52 15.19
C MET A 366 -3.86 13.04 15.77
N ASP A 367 -3.77 12.79 17.08
CA ASP A 367 -2.52 12.51 17.79
C ASP A 367 -2.05 11.06 17.57
N GLY A 368 -2.96 10.18 17.14
CA GLY A 368 -2.70 8.78 16.86
C GLY A 368 -2.57 8.43 15.37
N PRO A 369 -2.04 7.23 15.04
CA PRO A 369 -2.08 6.71 13.68
C PRO A 369 -3.53 6.53 13.19
N PRO A 370 -3.81 6.79 11.90
CA PRO A 370 -2.84 7.10 10.85
C PRO A 370 -2.48 8.60 10.72
N TYR A 371 -3.25 9.51 11.31
CA TYR A 371 -3.17 10.95 11.03
C TYR A 371 -1.86 11.59 11.52
N ASN A 372 -1.33 11.14 12.65
CA ASN A 372 -0.03 11.62 13.13
C ASN A 372 1.15 11.29 12.21
N ARG A 373 0.95 10.47 11.18
CA ARG A 373 1.98 10.14 10.19
C ARG A 373 1.96 11.10 8.98
N VAL A 374 0.98 11.98 8.85
CA VAL A 374 0.78 12.80 7.63
C VAL A 374 0.59 14.29 7.96
N ILE A 375 1.17 14.74 9.08
CA ILE A 375 1.05 16.12 9.57
C ILE A 375 2.37 16.58 10.16
N GLY A 376 2.71 17.83 9.87
CA GLY A 376 3.81 18.59 10.47
C GLY A 376 5.13 18.46 9.71
N TRP A 377 5.18 17.70 8.62
CA TRP A 377 6.39 17.46 7.86
C TRP A 377 6.78 18.68 7.02
N SER A 378 5.80 19.35 6.41
CA SER A 378 6.04 20.59 5.67
C SER A 378 6.58 21.71 6.56
N GLU A 379 5.99 21.91 7.75
CA GLU A 379 6.48 22.91 8.72
C GLU A 379 7.88 22.55 9.25
N LEU A 380 8.14 21.27 9.53
CA LEU A 380 9.48 20.81 9.93
C LEU A 380 10.50 21.13 8.82
N GLY A 381 10.19 20.81 7.57
CA GLY A 381 11.06 21.09 6.42
C GLY A 381 11.36 22.58 6.28
N GLN A 382 10.36 23.45 6.45
CA GLN A 382 10.56 24.91 6.43
C GLN A 382 11.49 25.37 7.56
N LYS A 383 11.30 24.87 8.79
CA LYS A 383 12.16 25.22 9.93
C LYS A 383 13.61 24.76 9.73
N VAL A 384 13.80 23.54 9.24
CA VAL A 384 15.13 23.00 8.91
C VAL A 384 15.77 23.78 7.75
N SER A 385 14.98 24.23 6.77
CA SER A 385 15.48 25.08 5.68
C SER A 385 16.03 26.41 6.18
N LEU A 386 15.35 27.03 7.16
CA LEU A 386 15.84 28.26 7.80
C LEU A 386 17.15 28.03 8.55
N ILE A 387 17.26 26.94 9.30
CA ILE A 387 18.49 26.56 10.01
C ILE A 387 19.64 26.34 9.01
N LYS A 388 19.39 25.55 7.96
CA LYS A 388 20.35 25.26 6.89
C LYS A 388 20.85 26.56 6.25
N LYS A 389 19.94 27.46 5.85
CA LYS A 389 20.27 28.74 5.22
C LYS A 389 21.10 29.66 6.13
N GLN A 390 20.85 29.64 7.44
CA GLN A 390 21.66 30.40 8.40
C GLN A 390 23.10 29.85 8.49
N MET A 391 23.24 28.53 8.51
CA MET A 391 24.54 27.86 8.55
C MET A 391 25.31 27.99 7.23
N GLU A 392 24.62 28.11 6.09
CA GLU A 392 25.26 28.25 4.78
C GLU A 392 26.12 29.52 4.61
N SER A 393 25.99 30.48 5.53
CA SER A 393 26.86 31.65 5.58
C SER A 393 28.33 31.32 5.84
N SER A 394 28.63 30.15 6.44
CA SER A 394 29.99 29.71 6.77
C SER A 394 30.53 28.57 5.88
N GLY A 395 29.71 27.98 5.01
CA GLY A 395 30.11 26.87 4.15
C GLY A 395 28.93 26.07 3.62
N GLU A 396 29.21 24.95 2.95
CA GLU A 396 28.16 24.04 2.49
C GLU A 396 27.58 23.23 3.65
N VAL A 397 26.25 23.05 3.67
CA VAL A 397 25.53 22.37 4.76
C VAL A 397 24.71 21.22 4.20
N PHE A 398 24.93 20.01 4.71
CA PHE A 398 24.13 18.83 4.37
C PHE A 398 23.11 18.49 5.46
N VAL A 399 22.15 17.61 5.15
CA VAL A 399 21.04 17.28 6.05
C VAL A 399 21.12 15.82 6.47
N MET A 400 20.91 15.56 7.76
CA MET A 400 20.90 14.22 8.34
C MET A 400 19.64 14.00 9.19
N GLY A 401 19.14 12.76 9.21
CA GLY A 401 18.00 12.36 10.04
C GLY A 401 18.24 11.06 10.79
N ASP A 402 17.62 10.93 11.97
CA ASP A 402 17.80 9.74 12.83
C ASP A 402 17.13 8.49 12.25
N THR A 403 15.86 8.58 11.81
CA THR A 403 15.14 7.46 11.22
C THR A 403 15.04 7.60 9.71
N TYR A 404 14.88 6.48 8.98
CA TYR A 404 14.70 6.55 7.53
C TYR A 404 13.41 7.32 7.16
N GLN A 405 12.39 7.25 8.02
CA GLN A 405 11.15 8.02 7.89
C GLN A 405 11.45 9.51 7.93
N LEU A 406 12.04 9.99 9.04
CA LEU A 406 12.40 11.39 9.22
C LEU A 406 13.35 11.87 8.12
N THR A 407 14.35 11.07 7.77
CA THR A 407 15.32 11.40 6.70
C THR A 407 14.62 11.61 5.36
N SER A 408 13.64 10.76 5.02
CA SER A 408 12.90 10.88 3.75
C SER A 408 11.98 12.11 3.75
N GLU A 409 11.38 12.45 4.89
CA GLU A 409 10.60 13.67 5.04
C GLU A 409 11.47 14.93 4.92
N LEU A 410 12.67 14.92 5.51
CA LEU A 410 13.63 16.01 5.36
C LEU A 410 14.08 16.18 3.90
N ALA A 411 14.36 15.08 3.20
CA ALA A 411 14.73 15.13 1.79
C ALA A 411 13.62 15.74 0.91
N LEU A 412 12.36 15.50 1.27
CA LEU A 412 11.20 16.00 0.53
C LEU A 412 10.84 17.44 0.88
N TYR A 413 10.85 17.82 2.16
CA TYR A 413 10.30 19.11 2.60
C TYR A 413 11.35 20.19 2.88
N VAL A 414 12.64 19.86 2.98
CA VAL A 414 13.70 20.89 3.03
C VAL A 414 13.86 21.53 1.65
N GLU A 415 13.96 22.86 1.62
CA GLU A 415 14.08 23.67 0.41
C GLU A 415 15.22 23.17 -0.49
N GLY A 416 14.92 23.03 -1.78
CA GLY A 416 15.84 22.47 -2.77
C GLY A 416 15.87 20.94 -2.84
N ASN A 417 15.03 20.24 -2.07
CA ASN A 417 14.95 18.78 -2.06
C ASN A 417 16.34 18.13 -1.90
N PRO A 418 17.12 18.45 -0.85
CA PRO A 418 18.49 17.97 -0.74
C PRO A 418 18.57 16.44 -0.67
N VAL A 419 19.75 15.89 -0.94
CA VAL A 419 20.05 14.53 -0.51
C VAL A 419 20.20 14.57 1.02
N ALA A 420 19.34 13.83 1.72
CA ALA A 420 19.44 13.66 3.17
C ALA A 420 20.03 12.29 3.50
N TYR A 421 20.82 12.22 4.58
CA TYR A 421 21.52 11.01 4.99
C TYR A 421 20.91 10.45 6.26
N ASN A 422 20.55 9.16 6.24
CA ASN A 422 20.05 8.51 7.43
C ASN A 422 21.22 8.08 8.30
N VAL A 423 21.29 8.63 9.50
CA VAL A 423 22.34 8.32 10.46
C VAL A 423 21.68 7.87 11.72
N ASN A 424 21.48 6.57 11.81
CA ASN A 424 20.70 5.95 12.85
C ASN A 424 21.61 5.15 13.77
N THR A 425 21.71 5.62 15.01
CA THR A 425 22.56 5.04 16.06
C THR A 425 21.80 4.02 16.89
N GLY A 426 22.37 2.82 17.07
CA GLY A 426 21.82 1.77 17.93
C GLY A 426 21.43 0.49 17.17
N LYS A 427 20.87 -0.49 17.90
CA LYS A 427 20.38 -1.74 17.29
C LYS A 427 19.16 -1.45 16.42
N ARG A 428 19.29 -1.61 15.11
CA ARG A 428 18.22 -1.29 14.17
C ARG A 428 18.14 -2.28 13.02
N ARG A 429 16.97 -2.28 12.39
CA ARG A 429 16.78 -2.98 11.13
C ARG A 429 17.45 -2.19 10.00
N MET A 430 18.15 -2.90 9.13
CA MET A 430 18.59 -2.37 7.84
C MET A 430 17.39 -1.82 7.04
N ASN A 431 17.63 -0.76 6.26
CA ASN A 431 16.69 -0.08 5.38
C ASN A 431 17.42 0.35 4.07
N GLN A 432 16.74 1.09 3.17
CA GLN A 432 17.33 1.42 1.87
C GLN A 432 18.55 2.36 1.96
N TYR A 433 18.61 3.26 2.95
CA TYR A 433 19.74 4.18 3.11
C TYR A 433 21.05 3.46 3.43
N ASP A 434 20.99 2.22 3.94
CA ASP A 434 22.16 1.39 4.20
C ASP A 434 22.84 0.86 2.93
N LEU A 435 22.12 0.89 1.81
CA LEU A 435 22.63 0.45 0.51
C LEU A 435 23.10 1.63 -0.34
N TRP A 436 22.77 2.86 0.05
CA TRP A 436 23.18 4.06 -0.64
C TRP A 436 24.45 4.64 -0.01
N PRO A 437 25.22 5.46 -0.76
CA PRO A 437 26.37 6.15 -0.21
C PRO A 437 25.99 6.99 1.01
N GLY A 438 26.84 6.95 2.04
CA GLY A 438 26.71 7.76 3.23
C GLY A 438 27.24 9.19 3.03
N PRO A 439 27.33 9.97 4.11
CA PRO A 439 27.78 11.36 4.05
C PRO A 439 29.30 11.53 3.95
N GLU A 440 30.08 10.48 3.63
CA GLU A 440 31.54 10.51 3.67
C GLU A 440 32.18 11.55 2.73
N GLU A 441 31.48 11.91 1.65
CA GLU A 441 31.90 12.97 0.72
C GLU A 441 31.82 14.38 1.32
N HIS A 442 31.19 14.55 2.48
CA HIS A 442 30.96 15.84 3.14
C HIS A 442 31.96 16.14 4.26
N ILE A 443 33.09 15.43 4.34
CA ILE A 443 34.14 15.71 5.32
C ILE A 443 34.59 17.18 5.21
N GLY A 444 34.65 17.86 6.35
CA GLY A 444 34.96 19.28 6.47
C GLY A 444 33.77 20.23 6.37
N LYS A 445 32.59 19.73 5.95
CA LYS A 445 31.35 20.52 5.84
C LYS A 445 30.54 20.52 7.13
N ASP A 446 29.52 21.37 7.17
CA ASP A 446 28.59 21.49 8.30
C ASP A 446 27.30 20.69 8.02
N ALA A 447 26.52 20.39 9.06
CA ALA A 447 25.30 19.60 8.93
C ALA A 447 24.17 20.08 9.84
N VAL A 448 22.93 19.97 9.35
CA VAL A 448 21.74 19.96 10.21
C VAL A 448 21.33 18.52 10.44
N TYR A 449 21.50 18.04 11.66
CA TYR A 449 21.04 16.70 12.08
C TYR A 449 19.74 16.82 12.86
N VAL A 450 18.72 16.04 12.52
CA VAL A 450 17.41 16.12 13.17
C VAL A 450 17.03 14.77 13.78
N LYS A 451 16.58 14.80 15.04
CA LYS A 451 16.00 13.66 15.77
C LYS A 451 14.54 13.92 16.14
N SER A 452 13.76 12.86 16.25
CA SER A 452 12.38 12.95 16.76
C SER A 452 12.36 13.15 18.28
N GLY A 453 11.44 13.97 18.77
CA GLY A 453 11.29 14.28 20.20
C GLY A 453 12.37 15.22 20.76
N ILE A 454 12.34 15.40 22.09
CA ILE A 454 13.44 16.03 22.84
C ILE A 454 14.52 14.97 23.02
N ALA A 455 15.66 15.15 22.36
CA ALA A 455 16.70 14.15 22.27
C ALA A 455 18.07 14.75 22.55
N GLU A 456 18.97 13.95 23.09
CA GLU A 456 20.39 14.27 23.18
C GLU A 456 21.14 13.73 21.95
N LEU A 457 22.31 14.31 21.70
CA LEU A 457 23.19 13.89 20.63
C LEU A 457 23.90 12.58 21.01
N ASP A 458 23.79 11.57 20.16
CA ASP A 458 24.42 10.28 20.39
C ASP A 458 25.96 10.42 20.37
N GLY A 459 26.66 9.67 21.23
CA GLY A 459 28.11 9.80 21.41
C GLY A 459 28.91 9.67 20.10
N GLY A 460 28.53 8.72 19.24
CA GLY A 460 29.16 8.52 17.93
C GLY A 460 28.93 9.70 16.96
N ILE A 461 27.77 10.36 17.03
CA ILE A 461 27.49 11.57 16.23
C ILE A 461 28.26 12.75 16.80
N LYS A 462 28.29 12.92 18.12
CA LYS A 462 29.06 13.97 18.78
C LYS A 462 30.55 13.89 18.42
N ALA A 463 31.11 12.69 18.33
CA ALA A 463 32.50 12.47 17.93
C ALA A 463 32.75 12.76 16.44
N ALA A 464 31.73 12.61 15.59
CA ALA A 464 31.81 12.83 14.15
C ALA A 464 31.86 14.31 13.74
N PHE A 465 31.68 15.25 14.67
CA PHE A 465 31.75 16.70 14.41
C PHE A 465 32.74 17.38 15.34
N ARG A 466 33.13 18.62 15.01
CA ARG A 466 33.92 19.46 15.94
C ARG A 466 33.08 19.90 17.12
N GLU A 467 31.87 20.35 16.85
CA GLU A 467 30.91 20.86 17.82
C GLU A 467 29.50 20.74 17.26
N CYS A 468 28.50 20.60 18.15
CA CYS A 468 27.10 20.58 17.78
C CYS A 468 26.28 21.33 18.84
N PHE A 469 25.30 22.12 18.39
CA PHE A 469 24.39 22.86 19.26
C PHE A 469 22.96 22.43 18.98
N SER A 470 22.21 22.08 20.02
CA SER A 470 20.82 21.64 19.90
C SER A 470 19.83 22.81 20.01
N GLU A 471 18.79 22.77 19.19
CA GLU A 471 17.60 23.61 19.32
C GLU A 471 16.34 22.74 19.18
N THR A 472 15.32 23.02 19.99
CA THR A 472 14.04 22.32 19.92
C THR A 472 13.18 22.91 18.83
N LEU A 473 12.64 22.06 17.96
CA LEU A 473 11.66 22.43 16.95
C LEU A 473 10.31 21.82 17.29
N GLU A 474 9.27 22.63 17.19
CA GLU A 474 7.89 22.17 17.36
C GLU A 474 7.14 22.32 16.06
N THR A 475 6.22 21.42 15.76
CA THR A 475 5.30 21.56 14.61
C THR A 475 3.88 21.60 15.13
N HIS A 476 3.00 22.22 14.36
CA HIS A 476 1.66 22.56 14.76
C HIS A 476 0.64 21.96 13.79
N TRP A 477 -0.53 21.65 14.34
CA TRP A 477 -1.73 21.39 13.57
C TRP A 477 -2.76 22.44 13.93
N LYS A 478 -3.07 23.33 12.98
CA LYS A 478 -3.75 24.60 13.29
C LYS A 478 -2.92 25.35 14.36
N ASP A 479 -3.53 25.76 15.47
CA ASP A 479 -2.84 26.46 16.56
C ASP A 479 -2.36 25.54 17.69
N ARG A 480 -2.47 24.21 17.52
CA ARG A 480 -2.12 23.22 18.55
C ARG A 480 -0.74 22.63 18.27
N HIS A 481 0.10 22.59 19.30
CA HIS A 481 1.33 21.79 19.30
C HIS A 481 1.04 20.34 18.89
N PHE A 482 1.87 19.79 18.00
CA PHE A 482 1.65 18.46 17.42
C PHE A 482 2.86 17.53 17.57
N LYS A 483 4.04 17.93 17.12
CA LYS A 483 5.27 17.14 17.27
C LYS A 483 6.41 18.00 17.76
N THR A 484 7.31 17.38 18.49
CA THR A 484 8.59 17.97 18.88
C THR A 484 9.70 17.21 18.18
N PHE A 485 10.71 17.94 17.73
CA PHE A 485 11.96 17.45 17.15
C PHE A 485 13.12 18.18 17.82
N THR A 486 14.31 17.60 17.75
CA THR A 486 15.55 18.28 18.12
C THR A 486 16.41 18.42 16.87
N ALA A 487 16.73 19.66 16.50
CA ALA A 487 17.70 19.94 15.45
C ALA A 487 19.05 20.24 16.09
N PHE A 488 20.10 19.70 15.50
CA PHE A 488 21.49 19.92 15.90
C PHE A 488 22.20 20.63 14.76
N ARG A 489 22.71 21.83 15.05
CA ARG A 489 23.65 22.56 14.19
C ARG A 489 25.04 22.02 14.45
N CYS A 490 25.53 21.17 13.56
CA CYS A 490 26.79 20.48 13.71
C CYS A 490 27.84 21.04 12.75
N TYR A 491 29.03 21.33 13.25
CA TYR A 491 30.08 22.00 12.49
C TYR A 491 31.33 21.14 12.32
N GLY A 492 31.94 21.21 11.14
CA GLY A 492 33.19 20.53 10.80
C GLY A 492 33.09 19.01 10.92
N PHE A 493 32.35 18.39 10.01
CA PHE A 493 32.19 16.94 9.92
C PHE A 493 33.53 16.23 9.70
N LYS A 494 33.84 15.26 10.56
CA LYS A 494 35.09 14.49 10.57
C LYS A 494 34.95 13.11 9.93
N GLY A 495 33.73 12.72 9.57
CA GLY A 495 33.39 11.36 9.14
C GLY A 495 32.69 10.56 10.24
N LEU A 496 31.87 9.59 9.84
CA LEU A 496 31.19 8.67 10.74
C LEU A 496 32.09 7.46 11.03
N ASN A 497 32.23 7.08 12.30
CA ASN A 497 32.92 5.84 12.65
C ASN A 497 31.98 4.64 12.39
N SER A 498 32.29 3.87 11.35
CA SER A 498 31.44 2.76 10.87
C SER A 498 31.17 1.67 11.92
N LYS A 499 32.07 1.47 12.89
CA LYS A 499 31.91 0.46 13.95
C LYS A 499 30.84 0.78 15.00
N GLU A 500 30.48 2.06 15.17
CA GLU A 500 29.51 2.49 16.19
C GLU A 500 28.10 2.69 15.62
N ILE A 501 27.97 2.83 14.29
CA ILE A 501 26.72 3.26 13.62
C ILE A 501 26.10 2.13 12.77
N MET A 502 26.88 1.12 12.36
CA MET A 502 26.45 0.03 11.46
C MET A 502 26.28 -1.33 12.17
N ASN A 503 25.97 -1.34 13.47
CA ASN A 503 25.67 -2.60 14.17
C ASN A 503 24.22 -3.02 13.88
N TYR A 504 24.06 -3.88 12.86
CA TYR A 504 22.79 -4.54 12.51
C TYR A 504 22.42 -5.67 13.47
#